data_AF-A0A1X4IE43-F1
#
_entry.id   AF-A0A1X4IE43-F1
#
_cell.length_a   1.000
_cell.length_b   1.000
_cell.length_c   1.000
_cell.angle_alpha   90.00
_cell.angle_beta   90.00
_cell.angle_gamma   90.00
#
_symmetry.space_group_name_H-M   'P 1'
#
loop_
_entity.id
_entity.type
_entity.pdbx_description
1 polymer ?
#
loop_
_entity_poly.entity_id
_entity_poly.type
_entity_poly.pdbx_seq_one_letter_code
_entity_poly.pdbx_strand_id
1 'polypeptide(L)' 'CRPAATAAAAGVLLLTALAGIRPDAPARTVALRPVRDAPLGETVLTGLRVAGAPFAVRISRLGLAVVEEAADGLRLGT' A
#
# COMPACT_ATOMS: atom_id res chain seq x y z
N CYS A 1 20.57 10.30 13.05
CA CYS A 1 20.44 9.00 12.35
C CYS A 1 19.89 7.96 13.32
N ARG A 2 18.68 7.42 13.09
CA ARG A 2 18.11 6.33 13.92
C ARG A 2 18.13 5.03 13.09
N PRO A 3 19.15 4.18 13.23
CA PRO A 3 19.31 2.97 12.39
C PRO A 3 18.13 2.00 12.52
N ALA A 4 17.53 1.92 13.71
CA ALA A 4 16.31 1.13 13.94
C ALA A 4 15.09 1.69 13.19
N ALA A 5 14.97 3.01 13.07
CA ALA A 5 13.87 3.63 12.32
C ALA A 5 14.02 3.39 10.81
N THR A 6 15.24 3.44 10.28
CA THR A 6 15.51 3.12 8.87
C THR A 6 15.29 1.64 8.55
N ALA A 7 15.62 0.72 9.47
CA ALA A 7 15.36 -0.71 9.28
C ALA A 7 13.85 -1.01 9.23
N ALA A 8 13.06 -0.40 10.13
CA ALA A 8 11.61 -0.53 10.11
C ALA A 8 11.00 0.08 8.83
N ALA A 9 11.49 1.24 8.40
CA ALA A 9 11.05 1.88 7.16
C ALA A 9 11.36 1.03 5.92
N ALA A 10 12.48 0.31 5.89
CA ALA A 10 12.84 -0.57 4.78
C ALA A 10 11.83 -1.71 4.58
N GLY A 11 11.33 -2.31 5.68
CA GLY A 11 10.28 -3.33 5.60
C GLY A 11 8.97 -2.78 5.03
N VAL A 12 8.55 -1.59 5.46
CA VAL A 12 7.36 -0.90 4.93
C VAL A 12 7.54 -0.53 3.45
N LEU A 13 8.74 -0.08 3.07
CA LEU A 13 9.07 0.23 1.67
C LEU A 13 9.03 -1.02 0.79
N LEU A 14 9.54 -2.15 1.27
CA LEU A 14 9.50 -3.41 0.53
C LEU A 14 8.06 -3.91 0.36
N LEU A 15 7.25 -3.85 1.42
CA LEU A 15 5.84 -4.24 1.38
C LEU A 15 5.03 -3.34 0.43
N THR A 16 5.21 -2.03 0.50
CA THR A 16 4.53 -1.07 -0.39
C THR A 16 4.99 -1.20 -1.85
N ALA A 17 6.26 -1.56 -2.08
CA ALA A 17 6.79 -1.85 -3.42
C ALA A 17 6.21 -3.14 -4.01
N LEU A 18 6.14 -4.23 -3.24
CA LEU A 18 5.53 -5.50 -3.66
C LEU A 18 4.02 -5.36 -3.89
N ALA A 19 3.35 -4.55 -3.06
CA ALA A 19 1.95 -4.17 -3.24
C ALA A 19 1.74 -3.21 -4.43
N GLY A 20 2.81 -2.61 -4.95
CA GLY A 20 2.74 -1.63 -6.04
C GLY A 20 1.93 -0.39 -5.71
N ILE A 21 1.97 0.06 -4.46
CA ILE A 21 1.23 1.25 -4.02
C ILE A 21 1.93 2.50 -4.58
N ARG A 22 1.21 3.27 -5.40
CA ARG A 22 1.68 4.56 -5.93
C ARG A 22 0.76 5.66 -5.42
N PRO A 23 1.10 6.28 -4.27
CA PRO A 23 0.31 7.38 -3.73
C PRO A 23 0.61 8.67 -4.50
N ASP A 24 -0.43 9.29 -5.05
CA ASP A 24 -0.41 10.64 -5.59
C ASP A 24 -1.11 11.56 -4.58
N ALA A 25 -0.31 12.19 -3.71
CA ALA A 25 -0.83 13.09 -2.68
C ALA A 25 -1.46 14.38 -3.25
N PRO A 26 -0.87 15.06 -4.26
CA PRO A 26 -1.52 16.20 -4.92
C PRO A 26 -2.90 15.87 -5.53
N ALA A 27 -3.02 14.74 -6.22
CA ALA A 27 -4.27 14.33 -6.86
C ALA A 27 -5.24 13.60 -5.90
N ARG A 28 -4.81 13.30 -4.66
CA ARG A 28 -5.51 12.43 -3.70
C ARG A 28 -5.93 11.10 -4.32
N THR A 29 -5.02 10.49 -5.08
CA THR A 29 -5.25 9.17 -5.68
C THR A 29 -4.22 8.15 -5.22
N VAL A 30 -4.60 6.89 -5.23
CA VAL A 30 -3.71 5.75 -4.96
C VAL A 30 -3.91 4.73 -6.06
N ALA A 31 -2.86 4.47 -6.83
CA ALA A 31 -2.86 3.34 -7.75
C ALA A 31 -2.28 2.10 -7.04
N LEU A 32 -2.87 0.95 -7.34
CA LEU A 32 -2.46 -0.35 -6.82
C LEU A 32 -2.07 -1.24 -7.99
N ARG A 33 -0.80 -1.64 -8.05
CA ARG A 33 -0.31 -2.57 -9.08
C ARG A 33 0.49 -3.71 -8.43
N PRO A 34 -0.17 -4.67 -7.78
CA PRO A 34 0.50 -5.75 -7.08
C PRO A 34 1.41 -6.53 -8.02
N VAL A 35 2.59 -6.89 -7.53
CA VAL A 35 3.48 -7.80 -8.25
C VAL A 35 2.82 -9.17 -8.30
N ARG A 36 2.55 -9.66 -9.52
CA ARG A 36 2.03 -11.02 -9.73
C ARG A 36 3.05 -12.05 -9.24
N ASP A 37 2.58 -13.11 -8.61
CA ASP A 37 3.39 -14.21 -8.08
C ASP A 37 4.41 -13.81 -6.99
N ALA A 38 4.23 -12.64 -6.37
CA ALA A 38 5.03 -12.29 -5.19
C ALA A 38 4.84 -13.38 -4.11
N PRO A 39 5.92 -13.82 -3.43
CA PRO A 39 5.88 -14.93 -2.46
C PRO A 39 5.17 -14.55 -1.14
N LEU A 40 4.37 -13.48 -1.14
CA LEU A 40 3.68 -12.95 0.03
C LEU A 40 2.36 -13.70 0.33
N GLY A 41 1.86 -14.50 -0.62
CA GLY A 41 0.55 -15.12 -0.46
C GLY A 41 -0.57 -14.08 -0.38
N GLU A 42 -1.58 -14.34 0.46
CA GLU A 42 -2.61 -13.34 0.74
C GLU A 42 -2.12 -12.40 1.84
N THR A 43 -2.18 -11.10 1.60
CA THR A 43 -1.63 -10.09 2.51
C THR A 43 -2.62 -8.96 2.71
N VAL A 44 -2.82 -8.56 3.97
CA VAL A 44 -3.58 -7.37 4.33
C VAL A 44 -2.63 -6.34 4.91
N LEU A 45 -2.66 -5.12 4.36
CA LEU A 45 -1.94 -3.97 4.88
C LEU A 45 -2.95 -3.01 5.51
N THR A 46 -2.86 -2.79 6.82
CA THR A 46 -3.70 -1.88 7.60
C THR A 46 -2.86 -0.81 8.30
N GLY A 47 -3.51 0.23 8.84
CA GLY A 47 -2.83 1.32 9.55
C GLY A 47 -2.01 2.24 8.65
N LEU A 48 -2.14 2.13 7.32
CA LEU A 48 -1.50 3.03 6.38
C LEU A 48 -2.22 4.38 6.39
N ARG A 49 -1.48 5.44 6.07
CA ARG A 49 -2.07 6.77 5.82
C ARG A 49 -1.61 7.30 4.48
N VAL A 50 -2.55 7.68 3.63
CA VAL A 50 -2.29 8.35 2.34
C VAL A 50 -2.93 9.72 2.36
N ALA A 51 -2.16 10.76 2.00
CA ALA A 51 -2.61 12.14 2.06
C ALA A 51 -3.23 12.53 3.43
N GLY A 52 -2.74 11.93 4.52
CA GLY A 52 -3.24 12.14 5.89
C GLY A 52 -4.48 11.29 6.27
N ALA A 53 -5.12 10.63 5.31
CA ALA A 53 -6.31 9.80 5.51
C ALA A 53 -5.95 8.32 5.74
N PRO A 54 -6.73 7.57 6.56
CA PRO A 54 -6.51 6.15 6.76
C PRO A 54 -6.71 5.35 5.46
N PHE A 55 -5.94 4.28 5.30
CA PHE A 55 -5.99 3.41 4.14
C PHE A 55 -5.69 1.96 4.54
N ALA A 56 -6.46 1.03 3.98
CA ALA A 56 -6.21 -0.40 4.10
C ALA A 56 -6.45 -1.11 2.76
N VAL A 57 -5.59 -2.08 2.45
CA VAL A 57 -5.65 -2.84 1.21
C VAL A 57 -5.42 -4.32 1.49
N ARG A 58 -6.24 -5.17 0.87
CA ARG A 58 -6.03 -6.62 0.79
C ARG A 58 -5.48 -6.96 -0.58
N ILE A 59 -4.46 -7.81 -0.61
CA ILE A 59 -3.87 -8.37 -1.83
C ILE A 59 -4.03 -9.88 -1.78
N SER A 60 -4.75 -10.43 -2.75
CA SER A 60 -4.92 -11.87 -2.91
C SER A 60 -3.65 -12.54 -3.43
N ARG A 61 -3.59 -13.87 -3.27
CA ARG A 61 -2.51 -14.72 -3.80
C ARG A 61 -2.33 -14.61 -5.32
N LEU A 62 -3.36 -14.16 -6.04
CA LEU A 62 -3.36 -13.98 -7.50
C LEU A 62 -2.90 -12.58 -7.93
N GLY A 63 -2.48 -11.73 -6.99
CA GLY A 63 -2.07 -10.35 -7.28
C GLY A 63 -3.24 -9.41 -7.57
N LEU A 64 -4.48 -9.77 -7.18
CA LEU A 64 -5.61 -8.85 -7.16
C LEU A 64 -5.62 -8.05 -5.87
N ALA A 65 -5.74 -6.73 -5.95
CA ALA A 65 -5.89 -5.86 -4.79
C ALA A 65 -7.32 -5.34 -4.66
N VAL A 66 -7.80 -5.32 -3.41
CA VAL A 66 -9.09 -4.75 -3.01
C VAL A 66 -8.80 -3.74 -1.90
N VAL A 67 -9.39 -2.56 -2.02
CA VAL A 67 -9.31 -1.56 -0.94
C VAL A 67 -10.37 -1.87 0.09
N GLU A 68 -9.91 -2.06 1.32
CA GLU A 68 -10.75 -2.33 2.49
C GLU A 68 -11.20 -1.04 3.17
N GLU A 69 -10.32 -0.04 3.17
CA GLU A 69 -10.58 1.26 3.78
C GLU A 69 -9.95 2.35 2.92
N ALA A 70 -10.75 3.32 2.50
CA ALA A 70 -10.31 4.57 1.90
C ALA A 70 -11.25 5.68 2.33
N ALA A 71 -10.69 6.83 2.71
CA ALA A 71 -11.50 8.01 2.98
C ALA A 71 -12.16 8.54 1.69
N ASP A 72 -13.31 9.21 1.80
CA ASP A 72 -14.10 9.73 0.67
C ASP A 72 -13.33 10.61 -0.32
N GLY A 73 -12.25 11.25 0.13
CA GLY A 73 -11.39 12.08 -0.71
C GLY A 73 -10.31 11.32 -1.47
N LEU A 74 -10.13 10.02 -1.22
CA LEU A 74 -9.08 9.18 -1.79
C LEU A 74 -9.66 8.31 -2.91
N ARG A 75 -9.14 8.45 -4.12
CA ARG A 75 -9.61 7.68 -5.28
C ARG A 75 -8.63 6.58 -5.67
N LEU A 76 -9.16 5.47 -6.16
CA LEU A 76 -8.32 4.45 -6.77
C LEU A 76 -7.87 4.91 -8.17
N GLY A 77 -6.56 4.95 -8.39
CA GLY A 77 -5.97 5.08 -9.71
C GLY A 77 -5.80 3.71 -10.37
N THR A 78 -5.93 3.65 -11.69
CA THR A 78 -5.67 2.46 -12.51
C THR A 78 -4.23 2.37 -12.94
#